data_AF-A0A2K4G0R1-F1
#
_entry.id   AF-A0A2K4G0R1-F1
#
_cell.length_a   1.000
_cell.length_b   1.000
_cell.length_c   1.000
_cell.angle_alpha   90.00
_cell.angle_beta   90.00
_cell.angle_gamma   90.00
#
_symmetry.space_group_name_H-M   'P 1'
#
loop_
_entity.id
_entity.type
_entity.pdbx_description
1 polymer ?
#
loop_
_entity_poly.entity_id
_entity_poly.type
_entity_poly.pdbx_seq_one_letter_code
_entity_poly.pdbx_strand_id
1 'polypeptide(L)'
;GLGLAEDRAEASIACRQVGPISFKGELKDGDEVFKERTSLVFKTMQVVRFLDKKRNTLVYLVYSDRLIEGSPQNAVTAIPILPWAHAQ
;
A
#
# COMPACT_ATOMS: atom_id res chain seq x y z
N GLY A 1 21.98 -20.35 -22.41
CA GLY A 1 20.60 -19.86 -22.57
C GLY A 1 20.51 -18.49 -21.95
N LEU A 2 19.83 -17.54 -22.60
CA LEU A 2 19.63 -16.18 -22.09
C LEU A 2 18.94 -16.25 -20.72
N GLY A 3 19.71 -16.05 -19.66
CA GLY A 3 19.20 -15.95 -18.30
C GLY A 3 18.49 -14.61 -18.16
N LEU A 4 17.17 -14.62 -18.32
CA LEU A 4 16.33 -13.53 -17.83
C LEU A 4 16.40 -13.59 -16.30
N ALA A 5 17.30 -12.82 -15.70
CA ALA A 5 17.25 -12.54 -14.28
C ALA A 5 15.92 -11.81 -14.04
N GLU A 6 14.93 -12.54 -13.56
CA GLU A 6 13.69 -11.96 -13.08
C GLU A 6 14.03 -11.23 -11.78
N ASP A 7 14.15 -9.90 -11.88
CA ASP A 7 14.21 -9.02 -10.72
C ASP A 7 12.93 -9.25 -9.91
N ARG A 8 13.07 -9.95 -8.78
CA ARG A 8 11.94 -10.23 -7.90
C ARG A 8 11.60 -8.91 -7.23
N ALA A 9 10.54 -8.27 -7.70
CA ALA A 9 10.00 -7.09 -7.05
C ALA A 9 9.63 -7.44 -5.59
N GLU A 10 10.49 -7.05 -4.64
CA GLU A 10 10.19 -7.08 -3.22
C GLU A 10 9.38 -5.82 -2.90
N ALA A 11 8.07 -5.98 -2.71
CA ALA A 11 7.24 -4.85 -2.29
C ALA A 11 7.32 -4.70 -0.76
N SER A 12 7.64 -3.50 -0.29
CA SER A 12 7.65 -3.16 1.13
C SER A 12 7.03 -1.78 1.33
N ILE A 13 6.24 -1.64 2.40
CA ILE A 13 5.58 -0.39 2.75
C ILE A 13 5.61 -0.18 4.27
N ALA A 14 5.98 1.03 4.68
CA ALA A 14 5.97 1.44 6.08
C ALA A 14 5.37 2.84 6.20
N CYS A 15 4.12 2.91 6.65
CA CYS A 15 3.44 4.18 6.87
C CYS A 15 3.33 4.47 8.36
N ARG A 16 3.44 5.75 8.74
CA ARG A 16 3.39 6.20 10.13
C ARG A 16 2.59 7.50 10.19
N GLN A 17 1.82 7.69 11.24
CA GLN A 17 1.22 8.98 11.55
C GLN A 17 2.33 9.92 12.03
N VAL A 18 2.61 10.96 11.27
CA VAL A 18 3.64 11.99 11.58
C VAL A 18 3.01 13.38 11.74
N GLY A 19 1.68 13.46 11.77
CA GLY A 19 0.90 14.69 11.87
C GLY A 19 -0.57 14.41 12.16
N PRO A 20 -1.40 15.47 12.30
CA PRO A 20 -2.84 15.30 12.41
C PRO A 20 -3.40 14.70 11.12
N ILE A 21 -4.30 13.72 11.26
CA ILE A 21 -5.00 13.09 10.13
C ILE A 21 -6.39 13.71 10.05
N SER A 22 -6.71 14.27 8.88
CA SER A 22 -8.05 14.75 8.55
C SER A 22 -8.47 14.23 7.17
N PHE A 23 -9.78 14.00 7.01
CA PHE A 23 -10.34 13.54 5.74
C PHE A 23 -11.06 14.71 5.06
N LYS A 24 -10.81 14.88 3.76
CA LYS A 24 -11.52 15.88 2.94
C LYS A 24 -12.92 15.42 2.51
N GLY A 25 -13.24 14.14 2.71
CA GLY A 25 -14.49 13.51 2.35
C GLY A 25 -14.48 12.04 2.77
N GLU A 26 -15.50 11.29 2.39
CA GLU A 26 -15.53 9.85 2.64
C GLU A 26 -14.45 9.12 1.83
N LEU A 27 -13.73 8.22 2.49
CA LEU A 27 -12.81 7.31 1.82
C LEU A 27 -13.60 6.16 1.21
N LYS A 28 -13.30 5.83 -0.05
CA LYS A 28 -13.76 4.61 -0.69
C LYS A 28 -12.97 3.42 -0.15
N ASP A 29 -13.59 2.25 -0.08
CA ASP A 29 -12.87 1.04 0.25
C ASP A 29 -11.92 0.69 -0.91
N GLY A 30 -10.63 0.58 -0.61
CA GLY A 30 -9.60 0.29 -1.61
C GLY A 30 -9.24 1.50 -2.46
N ASP A 31 -9.33 2.71 -1.91
CA ASP A 31 -9.00 3.96 -2.59
C ASP A 31 -7.53 3.92 -3.07
N GLU A 32 -7.31 4.14 -4.38
CA GLU A 32 -5.97 4.08 -4.98
C GLU A 32 -5.14 5.28 -4.51
N VAL A 33 -4.01 4.99 -3.86
CA VAL A 33 -3.07 6.01 -3.36
C VAL A 33 -1.88 6.15 -4.31
N PHE A 34 -1.45 5.06 -4.93
CA PHE A 34 -0.32 5.04 -5.83
C PHE A 34 -0.44 3.91 -6.85
N LYS A 35 0.03 4.15 -8.06
CA LYS A 35 0.10 3.16 -9.12
C LYS A 35 1.29 3.45 -10.04
N GLU A 36 2.17 2.47 -10.19
CA GLU A 36 3.35 2.59 -11.04
C GLU A 36 3.58 1.31 -11.86
N ARG A 37 3.92 1.50 -13.13
CA ARG A 37 4.29 0.40 -14.02
C ARG A 37 5.77 0.08 -13.83
N THR A 38 6.06 -1.12 -13.34
CA THR A 38 7.42 -1.54 -12.96
C THR A 38 8.13 -2.34 -14.06
N SER A 39 7.44 -2.73 -15.14
CA SER A 39 8.11 -3.43 -16.25
C SER A 39 7.42 -3.28 -17.62
N LEU A 40 8.18 -3.62 -18.67
CA LEU A 40 7.69 -3.66 -20.05
C LEU A 40 6.55 -4.68 -20.23
N VAL A 41 6.57 -5.79 -19.48
CA VAL A 41 5.60 -6.89 -19.56
C VAL A 41 4.65 -6.83 -18.36
N PHE A 42 3.66 -5.95 -18.45
CA PHE A 42 2.42 -5.92 -17.65
C PHE A 42 2.52 -6.02 -16.11
N LYS A 43 3.64 -5.66 -15.48
CA LYS A 43 3.70 -5.54 -14.01
C LYS A 43 3.35 -4.12 -13.59
N THR A 44 2.32 -4.00 -12.77
CA THR A 44 1.94 -2.77 -12.08
C THR A 44 2.02 -3.01 -10.59
N MET A 45 2.67 -2.11 -9.86
CA MET A 45 2.61 -2.02 -8.41
C MET A 45 1.51 -1.02 -8.04
N GLN A 46 0.60 -1.42 -7.16
CA GLN A 46 -0.50 -0.59 -6.69
C GLN A 46 -0.45 -0.48 -5.17
N VAL A 47 -0.71 0.71 -4.64
CA VAL A 47 -0.96 0.93 -3.22
C VAL A 47 -2.39 1.42 -3.07
N VAL A 48 -3.18 0.69 -2.31
CA VAL A 48 -4.57 1.02 -1.99
C VAL A 48 -4.72 1.26 -0.50
N ARG A 49 -5.70 2.09 -0.13
CA ARG A 49 -6.01 2.45 1.24
C ARG A 49 -7.44 2.10 1.62
N PHE A 50 -7.59 1.61 2.83
CA PHE A 50 -8.86 1.33 3.47
C PHE A 50 -8.96 2.08 4.80
N LEU A 51 -10.19 2.39 5.21
CA LEU A 51 -10.49 2.84 6.56
C LEU A 51 -11.21 1.72 7.31
N ASP A 52 -10.53 1.07 8.25
CA ASP A 52 -11.20 0.24 9.23
C ASP A 52 -11.90 1.16 10.24
N LYS A 53 -13.17 1.47 9.95
CA LYS A 53 -14.01 2.33 10.78
C LYS A 53 -14.17 1.78 12.21
N LYS A 54 -14.21 0.45 12.38
CA LYS A 54 -14.38 -0.18 13.70
C LYS A 54 -13.15 0.03 14.58
N ARG A 55 -11.96 0.03 13.99
CA ARG A 55 -10.68 0.19 14.71
C ARG A 55 -10.06 1.57 14.55
N ASN A 56 -10.77 2.52 13.93
CA ASN A 56 -10.28 3.86 13.58
C ASN A 56 -8.85 3.83 13.00
N THR A 57 -8.63 2.98 11.99
CA THR A 57 -7.30 2.64 11.48
C THR A 57 -7.25 2.75 9.97
N LEU A 58 -6.21 3.40 9.43
CA LEU A 58 -5.92 3.36 8.01
C LEU A 58 -5.08 2.12 7.69
N VAL A 59 -5.51 1.35 6.70
CA VAL A 59 -4.79 0.17 6.23
C VAL A 59 -4.31 0.45 4.81
N TYR A 60 -3.02 0.29 4.56
CA TYR A 60 -2.43 0.39 3.24
C TYR A 60 -1.94 -0.98 2.81
N LEU A 61 -2.31 -1.38 1.60
CA LEU A 61 -1.89 -2.63 0.97
C LEU A 61 -1.15 -2.29 -0.31
N VAL A 62 0.06 -2.82 -0.46
CA VAL A 62 0.76 -2.85 -1.74
C VAL A 62 0.62 -4.24 -2.35
N TYR A 63 0.25 -4.31 -3.63
CA TYR A 63 0.17 -5.55 -4.39
C TYR A 63 0.56 -5.33 -5.86
N SER A 64 0.89 -6.42 -6.54
CA SER A 64 1.12 -6.45 -7.99
C SER A 64 0.00 -7.23 -8.69
N ASP A 65 -0.30 -6.84 -9.93
CA ASP A 65 -1.26 -7.48 -10.83
C ASP A 65 -0.79 -8.84 -11.41
N ARG A 66 0.41 -9.33 -11.04
CA ARG A 66 0.94 -10.61 -11.52
C ARG A 66 0.14 -11.82 -10.96
N LEU A 67 -0.68 -12.44 -11.81
CA LEU A 67 -1.29 -13.75 -11.58
C LEU A 67 -0.30 -14.87 -11.97
N ILE A 68 0.76 -15.13 -11.20
CA ILE A 68 1.71 -16.22 -11.53
C ILE A 68 2.01 -17.08 -10.30
N GLU A 69 2.02 -18.40 -10.51
CA GLU A 69 2.38 -19.46 -9.56
C GLU A 69 3.58 -19.05 -8.68
N GLY A 70 3.29 -18.56 -7.47
CA GLY A 70 4.26 -18.01 -6.53
C GLY A 70 3.57 -17.13 -5.49
N SER A 71 4.24 -16.87 -4.36
CA SER A 71 3.70 -16.01 -3.31
C SER A 71 3.65 -14.56 -3.80
N PRO A 72 2.47 -13.92 -3.94
CA PRO A 72 2.40 -12.51 -4.27
C PRO A 72 3.11 -11.73 -3.16
N GLN A 73 4.13 -10.95 -3.52
CA GLN A 73 4.81 -10.07 -2.57
C GLN A 73 3.89 -8.89 -2.26
N ASN A 74 2.96 -9.13 -1.35
CA ASN A 74 2.08 -8.13 -0.79
C ASN A 74 2.68 -7.66 0.53
N ALA A 75 2.63 -6.36 0.78
CA ALA A 75 2.95 -5.80 2.08
C ALA A 75 1.80 -4.94 2.59
N VAL A 76 1.64 -4.94 3.91
CA VAL A 76 0.55 -4.23 4.58
C VAL A 76 1.11 -3.42 5.73
N THR A 77 0.55 -2.23 5.93
CA THR A 77 0.81 -1.40 7.10
C THR A 77 -0.51 -0.84 7.62
N ALA A 78 -0.68 -0.86 8.94
CA ALA A 78 -1.87 -0.40 9.63
C ALA A 78 -1.48 0.75 10.56
N ILE A 79 -2.15 1.88 10.39
CA ILE A 79 -1.85 3.13 11.09
C ILE A 79 -3.09 3.47 11.92
N PRO A 80 -3.06 3.26 13.24
CA PRO A 80 -4.15 3.73 14.08
C PRO A 80 -4.22 5.25 13.97
N ILE A 81 -5.42 5.78 13.78
CA ILE A 81 -5.67 7.22 13.78
C ILE A 81 -5.79 7.63 15.25
N LEU A 82 -4.68 8.14 15.79
CA LEU A 82 -4.61 8.61 17.17
C LEU A 82 -4.83 10.12 17.23
N PRO A 83 -5.36 10.64 18.35
CA PRO A 83 -5.32 12.06 18.62
C PRO A 83 -3.88 12.56 18.48
N TRP A 84 -3.68 13.60 17.67
CA TRP A 84 -2.36 14.17 17.48
C TRP A 84 -2.04 15.08 18.66
N ALA A 85 -1.18 14.60 19.56
CA ALA A 85 -0.61 15.47 20.57
C ALA A 85 0.33 16.45 19.87
N HIS A 86 0.04 17.75 19.96
CA HIS A 86 1.05 18.74 19.66
C HIS A 86 2.25 18.43 20.58
N ALA A 87 3.42 18.15 20.02
CA ALA A 87 4.65 18.25 20.78
C ALA A 87 4.64 19.65 21.38
N GLN A 88 4.60 19.72 22.72
CA GLN A 88 4.80 20.97 23.46
C GLN A 88 6.20 21.49 23.18
#